data_AF-A0A6A0B2G4-F1
#
_entry.id   AF-A0A6A0B2G4-F1
#
_cell.length_a   1.000
_cell.length_b   1.000
_cell.length_c   1.000
_cell.angle_alpha   90.00
_cell.angle_beta   90.00
_cell.angle_gamma   90.00
#
_symmetry.space_group_name_H-M   'P 1'
#
loop_
_entity.id
_entity.type
_entity.pdbx_description
1 polymer ?
#
loop_
_entity_poly.entity_id
_entity_poly.type
_entity_poly.pdbx_seq_one_letter_code
_entity_poly.pdbx_strand_id
1 'polypeptide(L)' 'MRAPRKRPLVLRERAVRMCRTAEPKPVIRRMAGEFGVHHGALRNWI' A
#
# COMPACT_ATOMS: atom_id res chain seq x y z
N MET A 1 -7.26 -17.05 14.80
CA MET A 1 -5.83 -16.88 14.42
C MET A 1 -5.66 -15.56 13.67
N ARG A 2 -4.80 -14.65 14.14
CA ARG A 2 -4.42 -13.42 13.40
C ARG A 2 -3.30 -13.81 12.44
N ALA A 3 -3.56 -13.76 11.14
CA ALA A 3 -2.64 -14.17 10.06
C ALA A 3 -1.21 -13.63 10.25
N PRO A 4 -0.17 -14.36 9.79
CA PRO A 4 1.22 -14.04 10.08
C PRO A 4 1.55 -12.61 9.61
N ARG A 5 1.89 -11.75 10.58
CA ARG A 5 2.24 -10.32 10.44
C ARG A 5 3.48 -10.04 9.58
N LYS A 6 3.98 -11.00 8.81
CA LYS A 6 5.08 -10.84 7.84
C LYS A 6 4.61 -10.22 6.51
N ARG A 7 3.32 -10.33 6.16
CA ARG A 7 2.77 -9.79 4.90
C ARG A 7 2.60 -8.25 4.82
N PRO A 8 2.32 -7.48 5.89
CA PRO A 8 2.09 -6.04 5.77
C PRO A 8 3.37 -5.24 5.45
N LEU A 9 4.56 -5.71 5.83
CA LEU A 9 5.81 -4.98 5.57
C LEU A 9 6.18 -5.00 4.08
N VAL A 10 6.11 -6.18 3.46
CA VAL A 10 6.38 -6.36 2.02
C VAL A 10 5.35 -5.59 1.17
N LEU A 11 4.08 -5.58 1.59
CA LEU A 11 3.03 -4.77 0.97
C LEU A 11 3.30 -3.27 1.09
N ARG A 12 3.71 -2.81 2.29
CA ARG A 12 4.08 -1.42 2.52
C ARG A 12 5.26 -0.99 1.66
N GLU A 13 6.33 -1.76 1.62
CA GLU A 13 7.49 -1.43 0.79
C GLU A 13 7.15 -1.40 -0.70
N ARG A 14 6.32 -2.34 -1.17
CA ARG A 14 5.82 -2.34 -2.55
C ARG A 14 4.95 -1.13 -2.84
N ALA A 15 4.07 -0.74 -1.91
CA ALA A 15 3.24 0.45 -2.05
C ALA A 15 4.07 1.74 -2.07
N VAL A 16 5.03 1.91 -1.16
CA VAL A 16 5.91 3.09 -1.10
C VAL A 16 6.78 3.18 -2.35
N ARG A 17 7.36 2.06 -2.81
CA ARG A 17 8.16 2.02 -4.04
C ARG A 17 7.32 2.41 -5.24
N MET A 18 6.15 1.81 -5.40
CA MET A 18 5.24 2.10 -6.51
C MET A 18 4.75 3.55 -6.46
N CYS A 19 4.53 4.12 -5.28
CA CYS A 19 4.12 5.54 -5.13
C CYS A 19 5.26 6.51 -5.47
N ARG A 20 6.53 6.11 -5.27
CA ARG A 20 7.71 6.89 -5.66
C ARG A 20 8.03 6.79 -7.15
N THR A 21 7.80 5.64 -7.77
CA THR A 21 8.11 5.40 -9.19
C THR A 21 6.98 5.78 -10.13
N ALA A 22 5.74 5.84 -9.64
CA ALA A 22 4.59 6.24 -10.44
C ALA A 22 4.45 7.77 -10.44
N GLU A 23 4.88 8.39 -11.55
CA GLU A 23 4.49 9.73 -11.93
C GLU A 23 3.45 9.63 -13.07
N PRO A 24 2.26 10.25 -12.95
CA PRO A 24 1.76 11.06 -11.84
C PRO A 24 1.39 10.25 -10.59
N LYS A 25 1.37 10.94 -9.44
CA LYS A 25 1.10 10.35 -8.11
C LYS A 25 -0.11 9.39 -8.17
N PRO A 26 0.07 8.10 -7.85
CA PRO A 26 -1.03 7.16 -7.93
C PRO A 26 -2.08 7.54 -6.89
N VAL A 27 -3.34 7.61 -7.33
CA VAL A 27 -4.45 7.90 -6.45
C VAL A 27 -4.48 6.82 -5.37
N ILE A 28 -4.23 7.21 -4.11
CA ILE A 28 -4.15 6.31 -2.95
C ILE A 28 -5.37 5.37 -2.91
N ARG A 29 -6.55 5.84 -3.33
CA ARG A 29 -7.77 5.03 -3.46
C ARG A 29 -7.68 3.90 -4.50
N ARG A 30 -7.08 4.14 -5.67
CA ARG A 30 -6.86 3.12 -6.71
C ARG A 30 -5.83 2.10 -6.25
N MET A 31 -4.74 2.59 -5.67
CA MET A 31 -3.66 1.77 -5.13
C MET A 31 -4.15 0.88 -3.97
N ALA A 32 -4.99 1.44 -3.09
CA ALA A 32 -5.65 0.70 -2.03
C ALA A 32 -6.52 -0.46 -2.55
N GLY A 33 -7.23 -0.24 -3.67
CA GLY A 33 -7.96 -1.30 -4.37
C GLY A 33 -7.06 -2.41 -4.89
N GLU A 34 -5.97 -2.06 -5.58
CA GLU A 34 -4.98 -3.02 -6.11
C GLU A 34 -4.31 -3.86 -5.03
N PHE A 35 -4.05 -3.26 -3.86
CA PHE A 35 -3.44 -3.95 -2.73
C PHE A 35 -4.45 -4.62 -1.78
N GLY A 36 -5.76 -4.42 -1.98
CA GLY A 36 -6.80 -4.92 -1.09
C GLY A 36 -6.70 -4.37 0.33
N VAL A 37 -6.15 -3.15 0.49
CA VAL A 37 -5.94 -2.50 1.79
C VAL A 37 -6.84 -1.26 1.90
N HIS A 38 -7.21 -0.87 3.12
CA HIS A 38 -7.95 0.38 3.31
C HIS A 38 -7.09 1.59 2.90
N HIS A 39 -7.67 2.53 2.16
CA HIS A 39 -6.99 3.77 1.74
C HIS A 39 -6.43 4.58 2.92
N GLY A 40 -7.07 4.52 4.10
CA GLY A 40 -6.54 5.12 5.32
C GLY A 40 -5.27 4.44 5.85
N ALA A 41 -5.18 3.10 5.75
CA ALA A 41 -3.98 2.36 6.11
C ALA A 41 -2.84 2.64 5.13
N LEU A 42 -3.15 2.70 3.82
CA LEU A 42 -2.18 3.02 2.79
C LEU A 42 -1.66 4.46 2.92
N ARG A 43 -2.52 5.43 3.28
CA ARG A 43 -2.12 6.81 3.58
C ARG A 43 -1.20 6.91 4.80
N ASN A 44 -1.32 6.00 5.77
CA ASN A 44 -0.41 5.93 6.91
C ASN A 44 0.92 5.24 6.58
N TRP A 45 1.02 4.61 5.41
CA TRP A 45 2.19 3.86 4.97
C TRP A 45 3.10 4.63 4.03
N ILE A 46 2.49 5.43 3.14
CA ILE A 46 3.16 6.36 2.21
C ILE A 46 3.78 7.52 2.99
#